data_AF-A0A1S1H462-F1
#
_entry.id   AF-A0A1S1H462-F1
#
_cell.length_a   1.000
_cell.length_b   1.000
_cell.length_c   1.000
_cell.angle_alpha   90.00
_cell.angle_beta   90.00
_cell.angle_gamma   90.00
#
_symmetry.space_group_name_H-M   'P 1'
#
loop_
_entity.id
_entity.type
_entity.pdbx_description
1 polymer ?
#
loop_
_entity_poly.entity_id
_entity_poly.type
_entity_poly.pdbx_seq_one_letter_code
_entity_poly.pdbx_strand_id
1 'polypeptide(L)'
;MELQDFTEKEQEMIKNGLTTSKISDKETADKIITLVPQDYIKRIPFFVRKHAITRTIKRISLEYPELYAVAAQKGDLPEKEREELRQIITGIFQEKMKKHDIK
;
A
#
# COMPACT_ATOMS: atom_id res chain seq x y z
N MET A 1 -4.41 -19.76 -14.72
CA MET A 1 -5.12 -18.49 -14.44
C MET A 1 -4.82 -17.60 -15.64
N GLU A 2 -5.86 -17.21 -16.34
CA GLU A 2 -5.82 -16.44 -17.59
C GLU A 2 -5.88 -14.94 -17.27
N LEU A 3 -5.38 -14.07 -18.15
CA LEU A 3 -5.49 -12.60 -17.98
C LEU A 3 -6.95 -12.14 -17.79
N GLN A 4 -7.87 -12.86 -18.41
CA GLN A 4 -9.32 -12.64 -18.40
C GLN A 4 -9.95 -12.82 -17.02
N ASP A 5 -9.28 -13.58 -16.12
CA ASP A 5 -9.73 -13.81 -14.74
C ASP A 5 -9.51 -12.59 -13.83
N PHE A 6 -8.80 -11.58 -14.31
CA PHE A 6 -8.41 -10.39 -13.55
C PHE A 6 -9.24 -9.15 -13.94
N THR A 7 -9.42 -8.24 -12.99
CA THR A 7 -10.07 -6.95 -13.27
C THR A 7 -9.27 -6.11 -14.28
N GLU A 8 -9.91 -5.19 -15.01
CA GLU A 8 -9.23 -4.36 -16.02
C GLU A 8 -7.97 -3.66 -15.49
N LYS A 9 -8.03 -3.17 -14.24
CA LYS A 9 -6.87 -2.57 -13.55
C LYS A 9 -5.76 -3.59 -13.28
N GLU A 10 -6.11 -4.79 -12.83
CA GLU A 10 -5.14 -5.86 -12.59
C GLU A 10 -4.53 -6.36 -13.92
N GLN A 11 -5.30 -6.39 -15.01
CA GLN A 11 -4.79 -6.69 -16.36
C GLN A 11 -3.81 -5.62 -16.85
N GLU A 12 -4.12 -4.34 -16.65
CA GLU A 12 -3.23 -3.22 -17.00
C GLU A 12 -1.91 -3.28 -16.21
N MET A 13 -1.99 -3.61 -14.92
CA MET A 13 -0.79 -3.84 -14.09
C MET A 13 0.04 -5.02 -14.60
N ILE A 14 -0.58 -6.13 -14.96
CA ILE A 14 0.11 -7.29 -15.54
C ILE A 14 0.77 -6.91 -16.87
N LYS A 15 0.10 -6.13 -17.73
CA LYS A 15 0.66 -5.58 -18.97
C LYS A 15 1.86 -4.66 -18.70
N ASN A 16 1.81 -3.87 -17.62
CA ASN A 16 2.90 -3.02 -17.15
C ASN A 16 3.98 -3.78 -16.35
N GLY A 17 3.91 -5.12 -16.27
CA GLY A 17 4.91 -5.96 -15.61
C GLY A 17 4.81 -6.01 -14.07
N LEU A 18 3.73 -5.49 -13.48
CA LEU A 18 3.38 -5.68 -12.07
C LEU A 18 2.51 -6.92 -11.91
N THR A 19 3.11 -8.04 -11.49
CA THR A 19 2.36 -9.26 -11.16
C THR A 19 1.85 -9.23 -9.72
N THR A 20 0.80 -10.00 -9.42
CA THR A 20 0.24 -10.16 -8.06
C THR A 20 1.28 -10.61 -7.03
N SER A 21 2.26 -11.42 -7.44
CA SER A 21 3.40 -11.83 -6.61
C SER A 21 4.31 -10.66 -6.23
N LYS A 22 4.45 -9.65 -7.10
CA LYS A 22 5.22 -8.42 -6.86
C LYS A 22 4.47 -7.42 -5.98
N ILE A 23 3.13 -7.46 -5.98
CA ILE A 23 2.26 -6.67 -5.09
C ILE A 23 2.29 -7.19 -3.64
N SER A 24 2.65 -8.47 -3.45
CA SER A 24 2.84 -9.10 -2.13
C SER A 24 4.31 -9.11 -1.69
N ASP A 25 5.14 -8.22 -2.25
CA ASP A 25 6.53 -8.07 -1.85
C ASP A 25 6.60 -7.55 -0.42
N LYS A 26 7.06 -8.41 0.49
CA LYS A 26 7.08 -8.14 1.93
C LYS A 26 7.98 -6.94 2.25
N GLU A 27 9.10 -6.78 1.55
CA GLU A 27 10.01 -5.66 1.75
C GLU A 27 9.35 -4.33 1.36
N THR A 28 8.67 -4.30 0.21
CA THR A 28 7.91 -3.13 -0.26
C THR A 28 6.81 -2.76 0.74
N ALA A 29 6.07 -3.76 1.22
CA ALA A 29 5.06 -3.58 2.24
C ALA A 29 5.63 -2.98 3.53
N ASP A 30 6.72 -3.55 4.05
CA ASP A 30 7.38 -3.07 5.27
C ASP A 30 7.92 -1.64 5.12
N LYS A 31 8.51 -1.29 3.96
CA LYS A 31 8.94 0.08 3.65
C LYS A 31 7.77 1.05 3.72
N ILE A 32 6.66 0.75 3.05
CA ILE A 32 5.47 1.61 3.01
C ILE A 32 4.84 1.74 4.41
N ILE A 33 4.73 0.63 5.17
CA ILE A 33 4.17 0.64 6.53
C ILE A 33 5.01 1.50 7.48
N THR A 34 6.34 1.47 7.33
CA THR A 34 7.26 2.25 8.17
C THR A 34 7.07 3.76 8.01
N LEU A 35 6.48 4.21 6.90
CA LEU A 35 6.14 5.63 6.69
C LEU A 35 4.94 6.09 7.53
N VAL A 36 4.09 5.16 7.97
CA VAL A 36 2.91 5.47 8.81
C VAL A 36 3.36 5.68 10.26
N PRO A 37 2.91 6.74 10.93
CA PRO A 37 3.15 6.87 12.37
C PRO A 37 2.54 5.69 13.12
N GLN A 38 3.36 4.99 13.91
CA GLN A 38 2.99 3.75 14.59
C GLN A 38 1.77 3.90 15.51
N ASP A 39 1.50 5.11 16.00
CA ASP A 39 0.31 5.40 16.80
C ASP A 39 -1.00 5.11 16.06
N TYR A 40 -1.05 5.35 14.74
CA TYR A 40 -2.23 5.00 13.95
C TYR A 40 -2.46 3.48 13.93
N ILE A 41 -1.39 2.71 13.79
CA ILE A 41 -1.43 1.24 13.75
C ILE A 41 -1.81 0.67 15.13
N LYS A 42 -1.29 1.26 16.21
CA LYS A 42 -1.55 0.82 17.58
C LYS A 42 -3.03 0.97 17.97
N ARG A 43 -3.70 2.03 17.53
CA ARG A 43 -5.14 2.28 17.79
C ARG A 43 -6.05 1.27 17.09
N ILE A 44 -5.60 0.66 16.00
CA ILE A 44 -6.35 -0.40 15.32
C ILE A 44 -6.20 -1.71 16.12
N PRO A 45 -7.29 -2.46 16.40
CA PRO A 45 -7.21 -3.73 17.12
C PRO A 45 -6.34 -4.77 16.39
N PHE A 46 -5.53 -5.54 17.13
CA PHE A 46 -4.46 -6.37 16.55
C PHE A 46 -4.94 -7.36 15.48
N PHE A 47 -6.13 -7.94 15.66
CA PHE A 47 -6.70 -8.96 14.77
C PHE A 47 -7.10 -8.40 13.39
N VAL A 48 -7.34 -7.08 13.28
CA VAL A 48 -7.63 -6.41 11.99
C VAL A 48 -6.45 -5.64 11.42
N ARG A 49 -5.36 -5.40 12.18
CA ARG A 49 -4.17 -4.65 11.70
C ARG A 49 -3.63 -5.21 10.40
N LYS A 50 -3.38 -6.52 10.32
CA LYS A 50 -2.86 -7.19 9.11
C LYS A 50 -3.78 -6.94 7.92
N HIS A 51 -5.09 -7.10 8.09
CA HIS A 51 -6.05 -6.89 7.00
C HIS A 51 -6.08 -5.42 6.54
N ALA A 52 -6.11 -4.47 7.49
CA ALA A 52 -6.13 -3.05 7.20
C ALA A 52 -4.87 -2.60 6.43
N ILE A 53 -3.70 -3.10 6.86
CA ILE A 53 -2.40 -2.83 6.24
C ILE A 53 -2.36 -3.41 4.82
N THR A 54 -2.63 -4.72 4.65
CA THR A 54 -2.59 -5.37 3.33
C THR A 54 -3.56 -4.72 2.35
N ARG A 55 -4.77 -4.34 2.78
CA ARG A 55 -5.73 -3.61 1.95
C ARG A 55 -5.21 -2.24 1.52
N THR A 56 -4.52 -1.54 2.42
CA THR A 56 -3.96 -0.21 2.12
C THR A 56 -2.82 -0.31 1.12
N ILE A 57 -1.92 -1.29 1.27
CA ILE A 57 -0.84 -1.55 0.31
C ILE A 57 -1.41 -1.94 -1.06
N LYS A 58 -2.40 -2.84 -1.11
CA LYS A 58 -3.08 -3.19 -2.37
C LYS A 58 -3.74 -1.96 -3.01
N ARG A 59 -4.30 -1.05 -2.20
CA ARG A 59 -4.87 0.20 -2.71
C ARG A 59 -3.79 1.09 -3.31
N ILE A 60 -2.66 1.26 -2.64
CA ILE A 60 -1.52 2.06 -3.13
C ILE A 60 -0.96 1.47 -4.43
N SER A 61 -0.80 0.15 -4.54
CA SER A 61 -0.33 -0.48 -5.78
C SER A 61 -1.27 -0.28 -6.97
N LEU A 62 -2.58 -0.07 -6.71
CA LEU A 62 -3.61 0.10 -7.74
C LEU A 62 -3.82 1.58 -8.11
N GLU A 63 -3.83 2.47 -7.12
CA GLU A 63 -4.11 3.91 -7.33
C GLU A 63 -2.83 4.70 -7.62
N TYR A 64 -1.69 4.24 -7.11
CA TYR A 64 -0.39 4.90 -7.24
C TYR A 64 0.70 3.90 -7.66
N PRO A 65 0.56 3.25 -8.84
CA PRO A 65 1.48 2.22 -9.29
C PRO A 65 2.93 2.73 -9.42
N GLU A 66 3.12 3.99 -9.83
CA GLU A 66 4.44 4.63 -9.94
C GLU A 66 5.15 4.71 -8.57
N LEU A 67 4.44 5.22 -7.55
CA LEU A 67 4.99 5.31 -6.18
C LEU A 67 5.24 3.92 -5.58
N TYR A 68 4.36 2.97 -5.86
CA TYR A 68 4.54 1.58 -5.45
C TYR A 68 5.77 0.95 -6.12
N ALA A 69 6.00 1.22 -7.41
CA ALA A 69 7.16 0.74 -8.13
C ALA A 69 8.46 1.32 -7.56
N VAL A 70 8.49 2.60 -7.18
CA VAL A 70 9.64 3.21 -6.48
C VAL A 70 9.89 2.53 -5.13
N ALA A 71 8.85 2.23 -4.36
CA ALA A 71 8.99 1.47 -3.11
C ALA A 71 9.52 0.05 -3.31
N ALA A 72 9.18 -0.59 -4.43
CA ALA A 72 9.68 -1.90 -4.82
C ALA A 72 11.12 -1.91 -5.34
N GLN A 73 11.72 -0.74 -5.62
CA GLN A 73 13.13 -0.68 -5.99
C GLN A 73 14.03 -1.01 -4.80
N LYS A 74 15.19 -1.62 -5.08
CA LYS A 74 16.21 -1.88 -4.08
C LYS A 74 16.91 -0.56 -3.72
N GLY A 75 17.12 -0.34 -2.42
CA GLY A 75 17.71 0.89 -1.90
C GLY A 75 16.72 1.76 -1.13
N ASP A 76 17.21 2.93 -0.73
CA ASP A 76 16.44 3.94 -0.02
C ASP A 76 15.42 4.61 -0.93
N LEU A 77 14.29 4.95 -0.31
CA LEU A 77 13.22 5.68 -0.99
C LEU A 77 13.68 7.13 -1.19
N PRO A 78 13.61 7.69 -2.41
CA PRO A 78 13.96 9.09 -2.60
C PRO A 78 13.00 9.99 -1.81
N GLU A 79 13.52 11.13 -1.32
CA GLU A 79 12.85 11.95 -0.31
C GLU A 79 11.47 12.46 -0.77
N LYS A 80 11.36 12.80 -2.05
CA LYS A 80 10.12 13.28 -2.65
C LYS A 80 9.03 12.21 -2.61
N GLU A 81 9.30 11.03 -3.19
CA GLU A 81 8.36 9.91 -3.25
C GLU A 81 8.06 9.36 -1.86
N ARG A 82 9.02 9.46 -0.93
CA ARG A 82 8.84 9.11 0.48
C ARG A 82 7.79 9.97 1.17
N GLU A 83 7.89 11.29 1.02
CA GLU A 83 6.91 12.21 1.62
C GLU A 83 5.53 12.05 0.94
N GLU A 84 5.49 11.87 -0.38
CA GLU A 84 4.24 11.61 -1.11
C GLU A 84 3.56 10.33 -0.62
N LEU A 85 4.31 9.21 -0.55
CA LEU A 85 3.79 7.95 -0.02
C LEU A 85 3.32 8.09 1.43
N ARG A 86 4.09 8.80 2.26
CA ARG A 86 3.74 9.06 3.67
C ARG A 86 2.43 9.82 3.79
N GLN A 87 2.21 10.85 2.99
CA GLN A 87 0.97 11.63 3.00
C GLN A 87 -0.22 10.77 2.55
N ILE A 88 -0.07 10.02 1.45
CA ILE A 88 -1.11 9.14 0.92
C ILE A 88 -1.51 8.09 1.96
N ILE A 89 -0.52 7.36 2.50
CA ILE A 89 -0.83 6.29 3.45
C ILE A 89 -1.40 6.83 4.75
N THR A 90 -0.87 7.95 5.26
CA THR A 90 -1.40 8.59 6.47
C THR A 90 -2.84 9.06 6.24
N GLY A 91 -3.13 9.66 5.08
CA GLY A 91 -4.48 10.05 4.69
C GLY A 91 -5.46 8.87 4.69
N ILE A 92 -5.07 7.73 4.07
CA ILE A 92 -5.91 6.53 4.05
C ILE A 92 -6.19 6.00 5.47
N PHE A 93 -5.20 6.02 6.37
CA PHE A 93 -5.39 5.60 7.76
C PHE A 93 -6.27 6.59 8.53
N GLN A 94 -6.11 7.89 8.33
CA GLN A 94 -6.97 8.91 8.93
C GLN A 94 -8.42 8.78 8.46
N GLU A 95 -8.66 8.57 7.17
CA GLU A 95 -9.99 8.30 6.63
C GLU A 95 -10.62 7.06 7.27
N LYS A 96 -9.85 5.98 7.43
CA LYS A 96 -10.31 4.76 8.13
C LYS A 96 -10.65 5.06 9.58
N MET A 97 -9.82 5.79 10.30
CA MET A 97 -10.08 6.15 11.69
C MET A 97 -11.36 6.96 11.82
N LYS A 98 -11.52 7.99 10.98
CA LYS A 98 -12.72 8.82 10.94
C LYS A 98 -13.97 8.01 10.61
N LYS A 99 -13.89 7.08 9.66
CA LYS A 99 -15.00 6.21 9.28
C LYS A 99 -15.44 5.25 10.39
N HIS A 100 -14.51 4.88 11.27
CA HIS A 100 -14.74 3.92 12.34
C HIS A 100 -14.79 4.59 13.73
N ASP A 101 -14.89 5.92 13.78
CA ASP A 101 -14.90 6.74 15.01
C ASP A 101 -13.78 6.38 16.01
N ILE A 102 -12.62 6.01 15.47
CA ILE A 102 -11.42 5.67 16.26
C ILE A 102 -10.79 6.99 16.73
N LYS A 103 -10.87 7.26 18.04
CA LYS A 103 -10.35 8.49 18.67
C LYS A 103 -8.86 8.45 18.96
#